data_AF-A0A0M3J2E3-F1
#
_entry.id   AF-A0A0M3J2E3-F1
#
_cell.length_a   1.000
_cell.length_b   1.000
_cell.length_c   1.000
_cell.angle_alpha   90.00
_cell.angle_beta   90.00
_cell.angle_gamma   90.00
#
_symmetry.space_group_name_H-M   'P 1'
#
loop_
_entity.id
_entity.type
_entity.pdbx_description
1 polymer ?
#
loop_
_entity_poly.entity_id
_entity_poly.type
_entity_poly.pdbx_seq_one_letter_code
_entity_poly.pdbx_strand_id
1 'polypeptide(L)' 'MSLFSSLRAPVLLLLEVTVLLSIGPVSGDNLLLVQPIWRHGDRSPTTTYPKDPNQESAWPLGWGQLTPVIFYISSKF' A
#
# COMPACT_ATOMS: atom_id res chain seq x y z
N MET A 1 -29.75 -15.57 55.15
CA MET A 1 -28.45 -15.81 54.46
C MET A 1 -28.62 -16.56 53.12
N SER A 2 -29.74 -16.42 52.39
CA SER A 2 -29.97 -17.14 51.11
C SER A 2 -30.36 -16.23 49.93
N LEU A 3 -30.83 -15.01 50.20
CA LEU A 3 -31.19 -14.06 49.14
C LEU A 3 -29.94 -13.62 48.35
N PHE A 4 -28.83 -13.38 49.04
CA PHE A 4 -27.54 -13.00 48.45
C PHE A 4 -26.88 -14.12 47.63
N SER A 5 -27.18 -15.39 47.88
CA SER A 5 -26.68 -16.51 47.05
C SER A 5 -27.55 -16.73 45.82
N SER A 6 -28.86 -16.52 45.91
CA SER A 6 -29.79 -16.65 44.78
C SER A 6 -29.59 -15.59 43.69
N LEU A 7 -29.11 -14.40 44.07
CA LEU A 7 -28.83 -13.30 43.15
C LEU A 7 -27.45 -13.42 42.48
N ARG A 8 -26.54 -14.26 42.98
CA ARG A 8 -25.17 -14.38 42.44
C ARG A 8 -25.12 -15.06 41.07
N ALA A 9 -25.82 -16.18 40.90
CA ALA A 9 -25.84 -16.93 39.65
C ALA A 9 -26.38 -16.12 38.44
N PRO A 10 -27.54 -15.42 38.54
CA PRO A 10 -28.03 -14.62 37.41
C PRO A 10 -27.16 -13.39 37.14
N VAL A 11 -26.54 -12.80 38.18
CA VAL A 11 -25.62 -11.67 38.00
C VAL A 11 -24.33 -12.10 37.31
N LEU A 12 -23.79 -13.27 37.64
CA LEU A 12 -22.61 -13.82 36.97
C LEU A 12 -22.92 -14.20 35.52
N LEU A 13 -24.07 -14.83 35.26
CA LEU A 13 -24.50 -15.17 33.90
C LEU A 13 -24.74 -13.91 33.04
N LEU A 14 -25.36 -12.88 33.62
CA LEU A 14 -25.55 -11.61 32.94
C LEU A 14 -24.20 -10.96 32.62
N LEU A 15 -23.25 -10.97 33.58
CA LEU A 15 -21.91 -10.43 33.37
C LEU A 15 -21.18 -11.17 32.24
N GLU A 16 -21.22 -12.50 32.22
CA GLU A 16 -20.61 -13.32 31.16
C GLU A 16 -21.22 -13.01 29.78
N VAL A 17 -22.54 -12.91 29.70
CA VAL A 17 -23.25 -12.56 28.46
C VAL A 17 -22.86 -11.15 28.00
N THR A 18 -22.77 -10.18 28.92
CA THR A 18 -22.34 -8.81 28.58
C THR A 18 -20.88 -8.76 28.12
N VAL A 19 -19.98 -9.56 28.71
CA VAL A 19 -18.58 -9.63 28.31
C VAL A 19 -18.47 -10.23 26.91
N LEU A 20 -19.18 -11.32 26.62
CA LEU A 20 -19.17 -11.95 25.30
C LEU A 20 -19.73 -11.04 24.20
N LEU A 21 -20.78 -10.27 24.49
CA LEU A 21 -21.37 -9.30 23.55
C LEU A 21 -20.50 -8.05 23.35
N SER A 22 -19.51 -7.80 24.22
CA SER A 22 -18.59 -6.67 24.10
C SER A 22 -17.35 -6.96 23.23
N ILE A 23 -17.13 -8.22 22.84
CA ILE A 23 -16.03 -8.62 21.97
C ILE A 23 -16.45 -8.41 20.51
N GLY A 24 -16.21 -7.20 19.99
CA GLY A 24 -16.35 -6.90 18.56
C GLY A 24 -15.18 -7.45 17.72
N PRO A 25 -15.34 -7.57 16.39
CA PRO A 25 -14.24 -7.98 15.52
C PRO A 25 -13.11 -6.94 15.60
N VAL A 26 -11.90 -7.40 15.94
CA VAL A 26 -10.69 -6.58 15.83
C VAL A 26 -10.30 -6.54 14.37
N SER A 27 -10.69 -5.47 13.66
CA SER A 27 -10.21 -5.19 12.30
C SER A 27 -8.78 -4.64 12.40
N GLY A 28 -7.79 -5.48 12.10
CA GLY A 28 -6.37 -5.21 12.31
C GLY A 28 -5.58 -4.76 11.08
N ASP A 29 -6.23 -4.49 9.94
CA ASP A 29 -5.51 -4.29 8.66
C ASP A 29 -5.34 -2.80 8.30
N ASN A 30 -4.88 -1.99 9.26
CA ASN A 30 -4.60 -0.58 9.01
C ASN A 30 -3.19 -0.43 8.43
N LEU A 31 -3.11 -0.13 7.14
CA LEU A 31 -1.85 0.31 6.52
C LEU A 31 -1.47 1.67 7.09
N LEU A 32 -0.48 1.70 7.98
CA LEU A 32 -0.05 2.94 8.64
C LEU A 32 0.91 3.77 7.77
N LEU A 33 1.81 3.11 7.04
CA LEU A 33 2.80 3.77 6.19
C LEU A 33 3.33 2.80 5.12
N VAL A 34 3.50 3.33 3.90
CA VAL A 34 4.31 2.68 2.85
C VAL A 34 5.34 3.69 2.38
N GLN A 35 6.60 3.27 2.34
CA GLN A 35 7.70 4.05 1.77
C GLN A 35 8.33 3.25 0.63
N PRO A 36 7.89 3.45 -0.61
CA PRO A 36 8.45 2.72 -1.72
C PRO A 36 9.69 3.44 -2.28
N ILE A 37 10.66 2.67 -2.75
CA ILE A 37 11.87 3.17 -3.40
C ILE A 37 11.81 2.71 -4.86
N TRP A 38 11.75 3.68 -5.77
CA TRP A 38 11.70 3.42 -7.20
C TRP A 38 12.89 4.04 -7.91
N ARG A 39 13.31 3.39 -9.00
CA ARG A 39 14.19 4.00 -9.99
C ARG A 39 13.36 4.91 -10.90
N HIS A 40 14.04 5.81 -11.61
CA HIS A 40 13.47 6.52 -12.76
C HIS A 40 12.87 5.53 -13.79
N GLY A 41 11.88 6.00 -14.57
CA GLY A 41 11.29 5.23 -15.68
C GLY A 41 12.26 5.03 -16.85
N ASP A 42 11.80 4.38 -17.92
CA ASP A 42 12.65 4.18 -19.10
C ASP A 42 13.15 5.52 -19.68
N ARG A 43 14.41 5.57 -20.10
CA ARG A 43 15.07 6.80 -20.57
C ARG A 43 16.06 6.50 -21.70
N SER A 44 16.34 7.49 -22.53
CA SER A 44 17.46 7.42 -23.46
C SER A 44 18.80 7.30 -22.68
N PRO A 45 19.85 6.71 -23.29
CA PRO A 45 21.19 6.69 -22.72
C PRO A 45 21.66 8.10 -22.36
N THR A 46 22.60 8.23 -21.43
CA THR A 46 23.21 9.55 -21.12
C THR A 46 24.42 9.85 -21.98
N THR A 47 24.98 8.82 -22.61
CA THR A 47 26.10 8.87 -23.56
C THR A 47 26.21 7.50 -24.21
N THR A 48 27.01 7.40 -25.27
CA THR A 48 27.37 6.13 -25.91
C THR A 48 28.82 6.15 -26.36
N TYR A 49 29.30 5.02 -26.89
CA TYR A 49 30.64 4.92 -27.42
C TYR A 49 30.77 5.67 -28.76
N PRO A 50 31.97 6.18 -29.13
CA PRO A 50 32.12 7.10 -30.27
C PRO A 50 31.68 6.58 -31.64
N LYS A 51 31.61 5.25 -31.81
CA LYS A 51 31.24 4.59 -33.09
C LYS A 51 29.83 4.00 -33.07
N ASP A 52 29.01 4.34 -32.09
CA ASP A 52 27.61 3.94 -32.09
C ASP A 52 26.89 4.63 -33.26
N PRO A 53 26.21 3.88 -34.15
CA PRO A 53 25.41 4.49 -35.20
C PRO A 53 24.24 5.33 -34.66
N ASN A 54 23.77 5.09 -33.43
CA ASN A 54 22.64 5.78 -32.81
C ASN A 54 23.11 6.83 -31.80
N GLN A 55 23.58 7.96 -32.32
CA GLN A 55 23.96 9.12 -31.51
C GLN A 55 22.73 9.88 -30.98
N GLU A 56 22.95 11.02 -30.32
CA GLU A 56 21.89 11.78 -29.64
C GLU A 56 20.67 12.07 -30.51
N SER A 57 20.89 12.39 -31.78
CA SER A 57 19.85 12.71 -32.75
C SER A 57 18.90 11.55 -33.05
N ALA A 58 19.28 10.31 -32.74
CA ALA A 58 18.40 9.14 -32.85
C ALA A 58 17.32 9.11 -31.74
N TRP A 59 17.49 9.91 -30.68
CA TRP A 59 16.58 9.98 -29.54
C TRP A 59 15.69 11.23 -29.66
N PRO A 60 14.35 11.09 -29.73
CA PRO A 60 13.45 12.22 -29.99
C PRO A 60 13.57 13.40 -28.99
N LEU A 61 14.00 13.10 -27.76
CA LEU A 61 14.16 14.08 -26.69
C LEU A 61 15.64 14.31 -26.32
N GLY A 62 16.59 13.72 -27.06
CA GLY A 62 18.01 13.74 -26.73
C GLY A 62 18.39 12.79 -25.58
N TRP A 63 19.59 12.96 -25.03
CA TRP A 63 20.16 12.06 -24.02
C TRP A 63 19.54 12.20 -22.62
N GLY A 64 19.49 11.08 -21.90
CA GLY A 64 19.10 10.99 -20.49
C GLY A 64 17.63 11.30 -20.19
N GLN A 65 16.81 11.59 -21.20
CA GLN A 65 15.40 11.97 -21.03
C GLN A 65 14.49 10.73 -20.93
N LEU A 66 13.41 10.85 -20.16
CA LEU A 66 12.39 9.81 -20.08
C LEU A 66 11.76 9.55 -21.46
N THR A 67 11.58 8.29 -21.83
CA THR A 67 10.93 7.96 -23.09
C THR A 67 9.44 8.27 -23.01
N PRO A 68 8.83 8.79 -24.08
CA PRO A 68 7.40 9.13 -24.09
C PRO A 68 6.48 7.91 -24.00
N VAL A 69 7.03 6.69 -24.04
CA VAL A 69 6.27 5.44 -23.90
C VAL A 69 5.44 5.44 -22.62
N ILE A 70 5.98 5.97 -21.51
CA ILE A 70 5.24 5.99 -20.23
C ILE A 70 4.06 6.98 -20.27
N PHE A 71 4.23 8.13 -20.95
CA PHE A 71 3.15 9.09 -21.14
C PHE A 71 2.06 8.56 -22.06
N TYR A 72 2.40 7.74 -23.06
CA TYR A 72 1.43 7.13 -23.96
C TYR A 72 0.56 6.06 -23.30
N ILE A 73 1.09 5.35 -22.29
CA ILE A 73 0.32 4.36 -21.52
C ILE A 73 -0.57 5.07 -20.49
N SER A 74 -0.06 6.08 -19.79
CA SER A 74 -0.83 6.81 -18.78
C SER A 74 -1.93 7.71 -19.36
N SER A 75 -1.87 8.11 -20.63
CA SER A 75 -2.92 8.93 -21.27
C SER A 75 -4.08 8.11 -21.83
N LYS A 76 -3.96 6.77 -21.82
CA LYS A 76 -4.99 5.84 -22.30
C LYS A 76 -5.84 5.23 -21.18
N PHE A 77 -5.59 5.59 -19.92
CA PHE A 77 -6.35 5.13 -18.76
C PHE A 77 -6.77 6.32 -17.90
#